data_AF-A0A1H4K2D5-F1
#
_entry.id   AF-A0A1H4K2D5-F1
#
_cell.length_a   1.000
_cell.length_b   1.000
_cell.length_c   1.000
_cell.angle_alpha   90.00
_cell.angle_beta   90.00
_cell.angle_gamma   90.00
#
_symmetry.space_group_name_H-M   'P 1'
#
loop_
_entity.id
_entity.type
_entity.pdbx_description
1 polymer ?
#
loop_
_entity_poly.entity_id
_entity_poly.type
_entity_poly.pdbx_seq_one_letter_code
_entity_poly.pdbx_strand_id
1 'polypeptide(L)'
;MKTHAKATTATERLVDRLFLCAAAFPLFLLLALVLGLSMAKPAKADEIVCSGTNLLTELAAENPAALEEVRRQAAETPNGSGLLWRVGKEGVAPSYLFGTMHMSDPRVVTLPRDAREAFDGAERVVIETTDILDQSKMAAAMFKRPDLMMFTGKETLGDHLDEAEREAVADALKARGIPFASVKKMKPWMLISLVALPVCEIERKEAGMPILDIKLAEDAQNAGKELLGLETAVEQLDAMASLPMEMHVRGLVETLALGDGLNDVMETMVSLYAEGETGMFWPLIRVAIPEQQGASGDYAAFDRAMVKARNGTMAERARPILNEGNAFIAVGALHLPGEEGLIELLRADGYTVEGVR
;
A
#
# COMPACT_ATOMS: atom_id res chain seq x y z
N MET A 1 87.45 13.67 -37.58
CA MET A 1 86.25 12.88 -37.93
C MET A 1 85.03 13.78 -37.81
N LYS A 2 84.40 14.12 -38.94
CA LYS A 2 83.16 14.92 -38.98
C LYS A 2 81.99 14.04 -38.54
N THR A 3 81.24 14.45 -37.53
CA THR A 3 79.96 13.84 -37.15
C THR A 3 78.87 14.33 -38.10
N HIS A 4 78.28 13.41 -38.87
CA HIS A 4 77.12 13.68 -39.71
C HIS A 4 75.87 13.88 -38.84
N ALA A 5 75.38 15.11 -38.75
CA ALA A 5 74.03 15.37 -38.27
C ALA A 5 73.03 14.94 -39.35
N LYS A 6 72.31 13.84 -39.13
CA LYS A 6 71.20 13.43 -40.01
C LYS A 6 70.07 14.46 -39.89
N ALA A 7 69.77 15.14 -40.99
CA ALA A 7 68.58 15.98 -41.09
C ALA A 7 67.35 15.08 -41.05
N THR A 8 66.53 15.20 -40.00
CA THR A 8 65.23 14.53 -39.94
C THR A 8 64.34 15.07 -41.05
N THR A 9 63.78 14.14 -41.82
CA THR A 9 62.97 14.45 -43.00
C THR A 9 61.64 15.07 -42.58
N ALA A 10 61.02 15.87 -43.45
CA ALA A 10 59.70 16.46 -43.17
C ALA A 10 58.65 15.40 -42.81
N THR A 11 58.81 14.19 -43.36
CA THR A 11 57.97 13.02 -43.11
C THR A 11 58.11 12.50 -41.68
N GLU A 12 59.32 12.41 -41.12
CA GLU A 12 59.54 11.97 -39.73
C GLU A 12 58.90 12.94 -38.73
N ARG A 13 59.02 14.26 -38.97
CA ARG A 13 58.38 15.27 -38.11
C ARG A 13 56.85 15.23 -38.17
N LEU A 14 56.29 14.82 -39.31
CA LEU A 14 54.85 14.65 -39.46
C LEU A 14 54.36 13.41 -38.70
N VAL A 15 55.11 12.31 -38.77
CA VAL A 15 54.81 11.08 -38.03
C VAL A 15 54.90 11.32 -36.52
N ASP A 16 55.93 11.99 -36.03
CA ASP A 16 56.06 12.31 -34.60
C ASP A 16 54.91 13.20 -34.11
N ARG A 17 54.47 14.18 -34.91
CA ARG A 17 53.31 15.03 -34.57
C ARG A 17 52.00 14.24 -34.58
N LEU A 18 51.80 13.35 -35.54
CA LEU A 18 50.62 12.48 -35.58
C LEU A 18 50.61 11.52 -34.38
N PHE A 19 51.77 11.00 -33.99
CA PHE A 19 51.90 10.14 -32.81
C PHE A 19 51.64 10.91 -31.52
N LEU A 20 52.14 12.15 -31.40
CA LEU A 20 51.84 13.03 -30.26
C LEU A 20 50.35 13.35 -30.16
N CYS A 21 49.70 13.65 -31.29
CA CYS A 21 48.26 13.90 -31.33
C CYS A 21 47.46 12.64 -30.95
N ALA A 22 47.86 11.47 -31.45
CA ALA A 22 47.23 10.20 -31.11
C ALA A 22 47.41 9.84 -29.63
N ALA A 23 48.58 10.14 -29.05
CA ALA A 23 48.85 9.90 -27.63
C ALA A 23 48.15 10.91 -26.70
N ALA A 24 47.89 12.14 -27.17
CA ALA A 24 47.17 13.16 -26.41
C ALA A 24 45.64 12.96 -26.41
N PHE A 25 45.10 12.24 -27.41
CA PHE A 25 43.67 12.02 -27.56
C PHE A 25 43.02 11.24 -26.40
N PRO A 26 43.59 10.14 -25.89
CA PRO A 26 43.09 9.47 -24.68
C PRO A 26 43.10 10.38 -23.45
N LEU A 27 44.14 11.22 -23.32
CA LEU A 27 44.26 12.16 -22.21
C LEU A 27 43.16 13.23 -22.26
N PHE A 28 42.82 13.70 -23.46
CA PHE A 28 41.72 14.62 -23.68
C PHE A 28 40.36 13.98 -23.38
N LEU A 29 40.14 12.72 -23.79
CA LEU A 29 38.93 11.98 -23.44
C LEU A 29 38.79 11.78 -21.93
N LEU A 30 39.90 11.48 -21.25
CA LEU A 30 39.91 11.28 -19.80
C LEU A 30 39.64 12.58 -19.05
N LEU A 31 40.21 13.70 -19.53
CA LEU A 31 39.93 15.03 -19.00
C LEU A 31 38.45 15.43 -19.24
N ALA A 32 37.91 15.15 -20.42
CA ALA A 32 36.51 15.41 -20.75
C ALA A 32 35.55 14.56 -19.89
N LEU A 33 35.90 13.30 -19.61
CA LEU A 33 35.13 12.44 -18.71
C LEU A 33 35.16 12.95 -17.27
N VAL A 34 36.34 13.36 -16.76
CA VAL A 34 36.49 13.92 -15.41
C VAL A 34 35.75 15.26 -15.28
N LEU A 35 35.82 16.13 -16.29
CA LEU A 35 35.01 17.36 -16.32
C LEU A 35 33.50 17.05 -16.38
N GLY A 36 33.09 16.07 -17.18
CA GLY A 36 31.70 15.62 -17.26
C GLY A 36 31.18 15.09 -15.92
N LEU A 37 31.99 14.29 -15.21
CA LEU A 37 31.64 13.73 -13.90
C LEU A 37 31.65 14.78 -12.78
N SER A 38 32.52 15.80 -12.86
CA SER A 38 32.54 16.90 -11.89
C SER A 38 31.44 17.94 -12.12
N MET A 39 30.89 18.02 -13.35
CA MET A 39 29.71 18.82 -13.67
C MET A 39 28.40 18.02 -13.57
N ALA A 40 28.47 16.70 -13.38
CA ALA A 40 27.30 15.89 -13.08
C ALA A 40 26.79 16.25 -11.69
N LYS A 41 25.67 16.98 -11.64
CA LYS A 41 24.91 17.12 -10.41
C LYS A 41 24.43 15.73 -9.99
N PRO A 42 24.39 15.38 -8.69
CA PRO A 42 23.66 14.20 -8.26
C PRO A 42 22.24 14.34 -8.80
N ALA A 43 21.79 13.37 -9.58
CA ALA A 43 20.37 13.22 -9.82
C ALA A 43 19.77 12.97 -8.44
N LYS A 44 19.17 14.00 -7.84
CA LYS A 44 18.15 13.75 -6.84
C LYS A 44 17.10 12.99 -7.63
N ALA A 45 16.98 11.68 -7.40
CA ALA A 45 15.72 11.03 -7.66
C ALA A 45 14.74 11.83 -6.82
N ASP A 46 13.94 12.68 -7.46
CA ASP A 46 12.88 13.37 -6.75
C ASP A 46 12.06 12.26 -6.08
N GLU A 47 11.90 12.37 -4.77
CA GLU A 47 11.08 11.43 -4.02
C GLU A 47 9.69 11.43 -4.66
N ILE A 48 9.16 10.26 -5.01
CA ILE A 48 7.81 10.16 -5.57
C ILE A 48 6.86 10.48 -4.42
N VAL A 49 6.39 11.73 -4.37
CA VAL A 49 5.50 12.24 -3.32
C VAL A 49 4.07 12.24 -3.85
N CYS A 50 3.19 11.60 -3.10
CA CYS A 50 1.76 11.75 -3.30
C CYS A 50 1.35 13.18 -2.96
N SER A 51 0.75 13.89 -3.92
CA SER A 51 0.03 15.14 -3.61
C SER A 51 -1.22 14.81 -2.81
N GLY A 52 -1.56 15.62 -1.81
CA GLY A 52 -2.76 15.49 -1.00
C GLY A 52 -2.69 16.47 0.17
N THR A 53 -3.83 16.96 0.63
CA THR A 53 -3.97 17.81 1.80
C THR A 53 -4.57 16.98 2.93
N ASN A 54 -4.01 17.11 4.13
CA ASN A 54 -4.58 16.45 5.30
C ASN A 54 -5.91 17.12 5.69
N LEU A 55 -7.02 16.41 5.47
CA LEU A 55 -8.39 16.83 5.72
C LEU A 55 -8.66 17.18 7.18
N LEU A 56 -7.87 16.67 8.14
CA LEU A 56 -8.00 17.07 9.55
C LEU A 56 -7.61 18.53 9.76
N THR A 57 -6.66 19.04 8.97
CA THR A 57 -6.24 20.45 9.04
C THR A 57 -7.34 21.36 8.53
N GLU A 58 -7.97 20.97 7.42
CA GLU A 58 -9.12 21.69 6.86
C GLU A 58 -10.32 21.62 7.81
N LEU A 59 -10.66 20.42 8.31
CA LEU A 59 -11.77 20.23 9.25
C LEU A 59 -11.56 21.03 10.54
N ALA A 60 -10.33 21.12 11.05
CA ALA A 60 -10.01 21.96 12.21
C ALA A 60 -10.27 23.46 11.96
N ALA A 61 -10.01 23.93 10.73
CA ALA A 61 -10.19 25.33 10.35
C ALA A 61 -11.66 25.67 10.04
N GLU A 62 -12.35 24.80 9.31
CA GLU A 62 -13.69 25.06 8.80
C GLU A 62 -14.81 24.61 9.74
N ASN A 63 -14.63 23.46 10.39
CA ASN A 63 -15.65 22.87 11.27
C ASN A 63 -15.02 22.14 12.47
N PRO A 64 -14.45 22.89 13.44
CA PRO A 64 -13.79 22.31 14.60
C PRO A 64 -14.73 21.46 15.46
N ALA A 65 -16.04 21.74 15.46
CA ALA A 65 -17.02 20.93 16.17
C ALA A 65 -17.17 19.52 15.56
N ALA A 66 -17.11 19.40 14.23
CA ALA A 66 -17.12 18.10 13.57
C ALA A 66 -15.83 17.31 13.84
N LEU A 67 -14.66 17.98 13.85
CA LEU A 67 -13.40 17.32 14.23
C LEU A 67 -13.44 16.78 15.67
N GLU A 68 -14.01 17.55 16.61
CA GLU A 68 -14.15 17.11 17.98
C GLU A 68 -15.08 15.89 18.10
N GLU A 69 -16.16 15.85 17.31
CA GLU A 69 -17.04 14.69 17.25
C GLU A 69 -16.35 13.45 16.66
N VAL A 70 -15.53 13.61 15.61
CA VAL A 70 -14.69 12.53 15.06
C VAL A 70 -13.77 11.97 16.14
N ARG A 71 -13.09 12.83 16.89
CA ARG A 71 -12.19 12.43 17.99
C ARG A 71 -12.94 11.75 19.12
N ARG A 72 -14.12 12.25 19.48
CA ARG A 72 -14.98 11.64 20.51
C ARG A 72 -15.38 10.21 20.12
N GLN A 73 -15.85 10.01 18.88
CA GLN A 73 -16.19 8.67 18.37
C GLN A 73 -14.97 7.75 18.31
N ALA A 74 -13.81 8.27 17.89
CA ALA A 74 -12.57 7.49 17.87
C ALA A 74 -12.13 7.05 19.27
N ALA A 75 -12.26 7.93 20.28
CA ALA A 75 -11.95 7.62 21.67
C ALA A 75 -12.89 6.55 22.28
N GLU A 76 -14.10 6.41 21.75
CA GLU A 76 -15.03 5.33 22.13
C GLU A 76 -14.67 3.98 21.50
N THR A 77 -13.77 3.95 20.51
CA THR A 77 -13.34 2.71 19.86
C THR A 77 -12.23 2.03 20.69
N PRO A 78 -12.47 0.84 21.26
CA PRO A 78 -11.45 0.11 22.01
C PRO A 78 -10.19 -0.09 21.17
N ASN A 79 -9.03 0.19 21.76
CA ASN A 79 -7.74 0.03 21.09
C ASN A 79 -7.62 0.82 19.77
N GLY A 80 -8.34 1.94 19.62
CA GLY A 80 -8.29 2.82 18.44
C GLY A 80 -6.99 3.60 18.26
N SER A 81 -5.98 3.37 19.10
CA SER A 81 -4.66 3.99 19.01
C SER A 81 -3.57 2.95 19.23
N GLY A 82 -2.52 3.01 18.40
CA GLY A 82 -1.34 2.16 18.46
C GLY A 82 -1.32 1.08 17.37
N LEU A 83 -0.16 0.90 16.74
CA LEU A 83 0.03 -0.09 15.67
C LEU A 83 0.67 -1.39 16.15
N LEU A 84 1.35 -1.40 17.29
CA LEU A 84 2.11 -2.56 17.77
C LEU A 84 1.57 -3.05 19.11
N TRP A 85 1.31 -4.35 19.19
CA TRP A 85 0.75 -5.00 20.36
C TRP A 85 1.56 -6.24 20.70
N ARG A 86 2.00 -6.34 21.95
CA ARG A 86 2.66 -7.54 22.48
C ARG A 86 1.60 -8.55 22.90
N VAL A 87 1.70 -9.78 22.40
CA VAL A 87 0.81 -10.89 22.70
C VAL A 87 1.56 -11.91 23.56
N GLY A 88 1.11 -12.09 24.80
CA GLY A 88 1.73 -12.97 25.78
C GLY A 88 0.80 -14.09 26.25
N LYS A 89 1.41 -15.23 26.61
CA LYS A 89 0.76 -16.35 27.28
C LYS A 89 1.76 -17.03 28.21
N GLU A 90 1.30 -17.49 29.37
CA GLU A 90 2.18 -18.13 30.35
C GLU A 90 2.92 -19.33 29.74
N GLY A 91 4.24 -19.39 29.95
CA GLY A 91 5.09 -20.47 29.43
C GLY A 91 5.37 -20.42 27.93
N VAL A 92 4.90 -19.40 27.20
CA VAL A 92 5.09 -19.23 25.75
C VAL A 92 5.89 -17.96 25.48
N ALA A 93 6.85 -18.02 24.54
CA ALA A 93 7.58 -16.84 24.12
C ALA A 93 6.62 -15.79 23.53
N PRO A 94 6.77 -14.49 23.87
CA PRO A 94 5.85 -13.48 23.37
C PRO A 94 5.88 -13.39 21.85
N SER A 95 4.70 -13.12 21.30
CA SER A 95 4.51 -12.76 19.91
C SER A 95 4.09 -11.29 19.82
N TYR A 96 4.02 -10.75 18.61
CA TYR A 96 3.60 -9.38 18.34
C TYR A 96 2.54 -9.36 17.26
N LEU A 97 1.57 -8.46 17.41
CA LEU A 97 0.55 -8.14 16.43
C LEU A 97 0.78 -6.69 15.97
N PHE A 98 0.96 -6.51 14.67
CA PHE A 98 1.32 -5.24 14.05
C PHE A 98 0.32 -4.85 12.96
N GLY A 99 -0.10 -3.59 12.97
CA GLY A 99 -1.01 -3.00 11.99
C GLY A 99 -0.27 -2.50 10.76
N THR A 100 -0.57 -3.03 9.58
CA THR A 100 -0.04 -2.58 8.29
C THR A 100 -1.02 -1.66 7.55
N MET A 101 -0.52 -0.96 6.55
CA MET A 101 -1.33 -0.29 5.54
C MET A 101 -0.76 -0.69 4.17
N HIS A 102 -1.62 -1.03 3.21
CA HIS A 102 -1.23 -1.55 1.90
C HIS A 102 -0.65 -0.46 0.96
N MET A 103 0.30 0.33 1.45
CA MET A 103 0.89 1.48 0.78
C MET A 103 2.40 1.39 0.75
N SER A 104 3.00 2.01 -0.27
CA SER A 104 4.44 2.12 -0.45
C SER A 104 5.03 3.42 0.13
N ASP A 105 4.19 4.22 0.82
CA ASP A 105 4.61 5.49 1.42
C ASP A 105 5.72 5.28 2.48
N PRO A 106 6.79 6.10 2.47
CA PRO A 106 7.88 6.02 3.44
C PRO A 106 7.44 6.04 4.91
N ARG A 107 6.36 6.78 5.24
CA ARG A 107 5.78 6.82 6.60
C ARG A 107 5.12 5.50 7.00
N VAL A 108 4.74 4.69 6.01
CA VAL A 108 4.13 3.37 6.20
C VAL A 108 5.20 2.28 6.19
N VAL A 109 6.06 2.26 5.18
CA VAL A 109 7.04 1.18 5.00
C VAL A 109 8.20 1.22 5.99
N THR A 110 8.40 2.35 6.67
CA THR A 110 9.40 2.51 7.73
C THR A 110 8.81 2.05 9.06
N LEU A 111 9.18 0.84 9.50
CA LEU A 111 8.76 0.33 10.79
C LEU A 111 9.29 1.22 11.94
N PRO A 112 8.43 1.57 12.92
CA PRO A 112 8.89 2.11 14.19
C PRO A 112 9.93 1.17 14.84
N ARG A 113 10.86 1.72 15.62
CA ARG A 113 11.97 0.97 16.21
C ARG A 113 11.49 -0.30 16.92
N ASP A 114 10.47 -0.19 17.75
CA ASP A 114 9.99 -1.32 18.56
C ASP A 114 9.31 -2.39 17.68
N ALA A 115 8.64 -2.00 16.60
CA ALA A 115 8.11 -2.94 15.61
C ALA A 115 9.25 -3.63 14.83
N ARG A 116 10.32 -2.88 14.54
CA ARG A 116 11.53 -3.44 13.94
C ARG A 116 12.17 -4.46 14.86
N GLU A 117 12.40 -4.14 16.12
CA GLU A 117 12.97 -5.07 17.11
C GLU A 117 12.11 -6.33 17.26
N ALA A 118 10.78 -6.18 17.31
CA ALA A 118 9.84 -7.29 17.36
C ALA A 118 9.95 -8.23 16.14
N PHE A 119 9.97 -7.68 14.92
CA PHE A 119 10.14 -8.50 13.72
C PHE A 119 11.53 -9.17 13.67
N ASP A 120 12.59 -8.48 14.10
CA ASP A 120 13.95 -9.04 14.09
C ASP A 120 14.09 -10.20 15.05
N GLY A 121 13.47 -10.10 16.23
CA GLY A 121 13.46 -11.16 17.24
C GLY A 121 12.58 -12.37 16.88
N ALA A 122 11.59 -12.20 16.00
CA ALA A 122 10.64 -13.25 15.65
C ALA A 122 11.27 -14.41 14.85
N GLU A 123 10.89 -15.64 15.15
CA GLU A 123 11.21 -16.82 14.33
C GLU A 123 10.28 -16.93 13.11
N ARG A 124 9.06 -16.41 13.27
CA ARG A 124 7.97 -16.53 12.30
C ARG A 124 7.42 -15.16 11.97
N VAL A 125 7.12 -14.93 10.70
CA VAL A 125 6.35 -13.79 10.24
C VAL A 125 5.05 -14.31 9.66
N VAL A 126 3.94 -13.76 10.12
CA VAL A 126 2.61 -14.09 9.63
C VAL A 126 2.05 -12.85 8.98
N ILE A 127 1.57 -12.95 7.74
CA ILE A 127 0.87 -11.88 7.05
C ILE A 127 -0.58 -12.29 6.77
N GLU A 128 -1.41 -11.38 6.27
CA GLU A 128 -2.78 -11.74 5.88
C GLU A 128 -2.78 -12.83 4.82
N THR A 129 -2.04 -12.67 3.72
CA THR A 129 -1.98 -13.67 2.67
C THR A 129 -0.61 -13.76 2.01
N THR A 130 -0.05 -14.97 1.96
CA THR A 130 1.21 -15.24 1.23
C THR A 130 1.01 -15.28 -0.27
N ASP A 131 -0.23 -15.33 -0.75
CA ASP A 131 -0.54 -15.34 -2.18
C ASP A 131 -0.09 -14.03 -2.85
N ILE A 132 0.05 -12.93 -2.09
CA ILE A 132 0.54 -11.64 -2.59
C ILE A 132 1.96 -11.71 -3.17
N LEU A 133 2.78 -12.68 -2.73
CA LEU A 133 4.14 -12.89 -3.23
C LEU A 133 4.18 -13.68 -4.55
N ASP A 134 3.07 -14.29 -4.95
CA ASP A 134 3.01 -15.20 -6.09
C ASP A 134 1.95 -14.74 -7.07
N GLN A 135 2.38 -13.93 -8.04
CA GLN A 135 1.53 -13.46 -9.12
C GLN A 135 0.87 -14.61 -9.90
N SER A 136 1.49 -15.79 -9.95
CA SER A 136 0.92 -16.96 -10.63
C SER A 136 -0.23 -17.57 -9.83
N LYS A 137 -0.13 -17.61 -8.50
CA LYS A 137 -1.25 -18.01 -7.63
C LYS A 137 -2.39 -17.00 -7.70
N MET A 138 -2.09 -15.71 -7.68
CA MET A 138 -3.11 -14.66 -7.87
C MET A 138 -3.81 -14.81 -9.22
N ALA A 139 -3.07 -14.98 -10.32
CA ALA A 139 -3.64 -15.20 -11.64
C ALA A 139 -4.46 -16.50 -11.70
N ALA A 140 -4.01 -17.57 -11.06
CA ALA A 140 -4.75 -18.83 -10.99
C ALA A 140 -6.04 -18.70 -10.17
N ALA A 141 -6.02 -17.95 -9.07
CA ALA A 141 -7.21 -17.63 -8.27
C ALA A 141 -8.23 -16.85 -9.11
N MET A 142 -7.78 -15.80 -9.82
CA MET A 142 -8.59 -15.02 -10.76
C MET A 142 -9.20 -15.90 -11.86
N PHE A 143 -8.43 -16.83 -12.41
CA PHE A 143 -8.90 -17.72 -13.47
C PHE A 143 -9.91 -18.76 -12.99
N LYS A 144 -9.75 -19.27 -11.76
CA LYS A 144 -10.66 -20.27 -11.17
C LYS A 144 -12.00 -19.67 -10.73
N ARG A 145 -11.99 -18.42 -10.27
CA ARG A 145 -13.16 -17.70 -9.77
C ARG A 145 -13.31 -16.34 -10.45
N PRO A 146 -13.46 -16.30 -11.80
CA PRO A 146 -13.58 -15.05 -12.52
C PRO A 146 -14.86 -14.30 -12.14
N ASP A 147 -15.87 -15.00 -11.63
CA ASP A 147 -17.12 -14.46 -11.09
C ASP A 147 -16.92 -13.50 -9.93
N LEU A 148 -15.80 -13.57 -9.21
CA LEU A 148 -15.53 -12.67 -8.09
C LEU A 148 -15.22 -11.25 -8.56
N MET A 149 -14.54 -11.12 -9.70
CA MET A 149 -14.03 -9.85 -10.22
C MET A 149 -14.77 -9.37 -11.46
N MET A 150 -15.37 -10.29 -12.22
CA MET A 150 -15.93 -10.03 -13.53
C MET A 150 -17.38 -10.53 -13.63
N PHE A 151 -18.18 -9.84 -14.41
CA PHE A 151 -19.44 -10.37 -14.92
C PHE A 151 -19.14 -11.43 -15.99
N THR A 152 -19.47 -12.69 -15.69
CA THR A 152 -19.21 -13.83 -16.59
C THR A 152 -20.36 -14.07 -17.58
N GLY A 153 -21.53 -13.52 -17.31
CA GLY A 153 -22.73 -13.63 -18.15
C GLY A 153 -22.86 -12.52 -19.20
N LYS A 154 -24.11 -12.26 -19.63
CA LYS A 154 -24.43 -11.15 -20.54
C LYS A 154 -24.39 -9.79 -19.84
N GLU A 155 -24.74 -9.77 -18.56
CA GLU A 155 -24.71 -8.62 -17.66
C GLU A 155 -23.38 -7.87 -17.71
N THR A 156 -23.46 -6.56 -17.52
CA THR A 156 -22.35 -5.61 -17.55
C THR A 156 -22.56 -4.56 -16.47
N LEU A 157 -21.51 -3.82 -16.15
CA LEU A 157 -21.60 -2.67 -15.26
C LEU A 157 -22.72 -1.70 -15.67
N GLY A 158 -22.91 -1.48 -16.97
CA GLY A 158 -23.94 -0.56 -17.48
C GLY A 158 -25.37 -1.02 -17.23
N ASP A 159 -25.60 -2.29 -16.90
CA ASP A 159 -26.94 -2.79 -16.55
C ASP A 159 -27.33 -2.43 -15.09
N HIS A 160 -26.37 -1.98 -14.29
CA HIS A 160 -26.56 -1.56 -12.88
C HIS A 160 -26.46 -0.05 -12.66
N LEU A 161 -26.21 0.72 -13.73
CA LEU A 161 -26.09 2.17 -13.67
C LEU A 161 -27.34 2.77 -14.32
N ASP A 162 -27.90 3.80 -13.70
CA ASP A 162 -28.85 4.64 -14.42
C ASP A 162 -28.14 5.46 -15.52
N GLU A 163 -28.91 6.19 -16.34
CA GLU A 163 -28.32 6.92 -17.47
C GLU A 163 -27.34 8.01 -17.03
N ALA A 164 -27.63 8.70 -15.92
CA ALA A 164 -26.78 9.77 -15.40
C ALA A 164 -25.51 9.21 -14.75
N GLU A 165 -25.64 8.14 -13.96
CA GLU A 165 -24.51 7.42 -13.38
C GLU A 165 -23.60 6.85 -14.46
N ARG A 166 -24.18 6.28 -15.53
CA ARG A 166 -23.42 5.74 -16.66
C ARG A 166 -22.60 6.81 -17.37
N GLU A 167 -23.17 7.99 -17.59
CA GLU A 167 -22.46 9.13 -18.18
C GLU A 167 -21.32 9.60 -17.25
N ALA A 168 -21.62 9.81 -15.97
CA ALA A 168 -20.63 10.24 -14.97
C ALA A 168 -19.46 9.24 -14.82
N VAL A 169 -19.76 7.95 -14.74
CA VAL A 169 -18.75 6.88 -14.66
C VAL A 169 -17.91 6.83 -15.93
N ALA A 170 -18.53 6.92 -17.11
CA ALA A 170 -17.80 6.88 -18.38
C ALA A 170 -16.85 8.09 -18.52
N ASP A 171 -17.28 9.28 -18.14
CA ASP A 171 -16.46 10.49 -18.20
C ASP A 171 -15.31 10.47 -17.19
N ALA A 172 -15.57 10.03 -15.96
CA ALA A 172 -14.54 9.93 -14.92
C ALA A 172 -13.47 8.87 -15.23
N LEU A 173 -13.86 7.75 -15.86
CA LEU A 173 -12.92 6.74 -16.37
C LEU A 173 -12.14 7.27 -17.58
N LYS A 174 -12.79 8.00 -18.49
CA LYS A 174 -12.14 8.60 -19.66
C LYS A 174 -11.10 9.65 -19.27
N ALA A 175 -11.34 10.44 -18.23
CA ALA A 175 -10.36 11.38 -17.68
C ALA A 175 -9.07 10.68 -17.21
N ARG A 176 -9.18 9.42 -16.80
CA ARG A 176 -8.06 8.54 -16.41
C ARG A 176 -7.51 7.69 -17.56
N GLY A 177 -7.95 7.95 -18.79
CA GLY A 177 -7.52 7.19 -19.97
C GLY A 177 -8.09 5.78 -20.07
N ILE A 178 -9.15 5.45 -19.30
CA ILE A 178 -9.77 4.13 -19.28
C ILE A 178 -11.08 4.18 -20.08
N PRO A 179 -11.17 3.53 -21.26
CA PRO A 179 -12.43 3.49 -22.01
C PRO A 179 -13.45 2.59 -21.31
N PHE A 180 -14.66 3.07 -21.04
CA PHE A 180 -15.75 2.29 -20.40
C PHE A 180 -15.96 0.92 -21.06
N ALA A 181 -15.91 0.86 -22.39
CA ALA A 181 -16.07 -0.38 -23.15
C ALA A 181 -15.04 -1.48 -22.80
N SER A 182 -13.83 -1.09 -22.35
CA SER A 182 -12.76 -2.02 -21.95
C SER A 182 -12.99 -2.63 -20.57
N VAL A 183 -13.74 -1.94 -19.71
CA VAL A 183 -13.94 -2.30 -18.30
C VAL A 183 -15.37 -2.70 -17.96
N LYS A 184 -16.32 -2.62 -18.90
CA LYS A 184 -17.76 -2.92 -18.68
C LYS A 184 -18.06 -4.32 -18.13
N LYS A 185 -17.09 -5.25 -18.19
CA LYS A 185 -17.20 -6.60 -17.63
C LYS A 185 -16.58 -6.74 -16.25
N MET A 186 -15.84 -5.75 -15.76
CA MET A 186 -15.38 -5.71 -14.37
C MET A 186 -16.54 -5.38 -13.45
N LYS A 187 -16.57 -6.02 -12.28
CA LYS A 187 -17.49 -5.64 -11.21
C LYS A 187 -17.11 -4.27 -10.64
N PRO A 188 -18.06 -3.48 -10.10
CA PRO A 188 -17.77 -2.10 -9.71
C PRO A 188 -16.67 -1.99 -8.65
N TRP A 189 -16.61 -2.92 -7.68
CA TRP A 189 -15.56 -2.91 -6.65
C TRP A 189 -14.13 -3.08 -7.21
N MET A 190 -13.96 -3.84 -8.30
CA MET A 190 -12.66 -3.95 -8.98
C MET A 190 -12.25 -2.62 -9.61
N LEU A 191 -13.23 -1.86 -10.10
CA LEU A 191 -12.97 -0.52 -10.64
C LEU A 191 -12.63 0.45 -9.53
N ILE A 192 -13.32 0.39 -8.39
CA ILE A 192 -12.93 1.15 -7.19
C ILE A 192 -11.45 0.89 -6.87
N SER A 193 -11.02 -0.36 -6.75
CA SER A 193 -9.62 -0.69 -6.47
C SER A 193 -8.64 -0.16 -7.52
N LEU A 194 -9.06 -0.04 -8.78
CA LEU A 194 -8.24 0.52 -9.86
C LEU A 194 -8.17 2.05 -9.80
N VAL A 195 -9.28 2.74 -9.52
CA VAL A 195 -9.36 4.21 -9.56
C VAL A 195 -9.03 4.87 -8.22
N ALA A 196 -9.13 4.13 -7.12
CA ALA A 196 -8.82 4.59 -5.77
C ALA A 196 -7.32 4.64 -5.49
N LEU A 197 -6.49 4.01 -6.34
CA LEU A 197 -5.04 4.04 -6.20
C LEU A 197 -4.50 5.40 -6.70
N PRO A 198 -3.83 6.20 -5.83
CA PRO A 198 -3.24 7.47 -6.25
C PRO A 198 -2.17 7.26 -7.33
N VAL A 199 -2.02 8.24 -8.23
CA VAL A 199 -1.05 8.18 -9.34
C VAL A 199 0.38 7.96 -8.86
N CYS A 200 0.77 8.62 -7.76
CA CYS A 200 2.06 8.43 -7.12
C CYS A 200 2.31 6.97 -6.68
N GLU A 201 1.28 6.23 -6.22
CA GLU A 201 1.44 4.82 -5.83
C GLU A 201 1.63 3.93 -7.07
N ILE A 202 1.04 4.31 -8.21
CA ILE A 202 1.32 3.66 -9.49
C ILE A 202 2.79 3.88 -9.87
N GLU A 203 3.28 5.12 -9.78
CA GLU A 203 4.68 5.46 -10.07
C GLU A 203 5.66 4.76 -9.11
N ARG A 204 5.35 4.70 -7.81
CA ARG A 204 6.13 3.96 -6.81
C ARG A 204 6.19 2.47 -7.13
N LYS A 205 5.06 1.87 -7.49
CA LYS A 205 4.99 0.47 -7.92
C LYS A 205 5.83 0.22 -9.18
N GLU A 206 5.76 1.10 -10.17
CA GLU A 206 6.58 1.02 -11.39
C GLU A 206 8.09 1.19 -11.11
N ALA A 207 8.43 2.01 -10.11
CA ALA A 207 9.79 2.15 -9.59
C ALA A 207 10.25 0.97 -8.72
N GLY A 208 9.40 -0.04 -8.51
CA GLY A 208 9.72 -1.24 -7.73
C GLY A 208 9.71 -1.04 -6.22
N MET A 209 9.01 -0.01 -5.72
CA MET A 209 8.81 0.21 -4.28
C MET A 209 7.66 -0.68 -3.79
N PRO A 210 7.92 -1.71 -2.96
CA PRO A 210 6.87 -2.59 -2.46
C PRO A 210 6.02 -1.89 -1.40
N ILE A 211 4.76 -2.29 -1.31
CA ILE A 211 3.93 -1.98 -0.13
C ILE A 211 4.49 -2.71 1.10
N LEU A 212 4.15 -2.23 2.30
CA LEU A 212 4.67 -2.78 3.56
C LEU A 212 4.47 -4.29 3.70
N ASP A 213 3.31 -4.84 3.32
CA ASP A 213 3.01 -6.27 3.46
C ASP A 213 3.95 -7.15 2.63
N ILE A 214 4.21 -6.75 1.37
CA ILE A 214 5.17 -7.43 0.49
C ILE A 214 6.57 -7.29 1.08
N LYS A 215 6.95 -6.08 1.51
CA LYS A 215 8.25 -5.82 2.10
C LYS A 215 8.53 -6.71 3.32
N LEU A 216 7.58 -6.81 4.26
CA LEU A 216 7.71 -7.64 5.45
C LEU A 216 7.88 -9.12 5.08
N ALA A 217 7.16 -9.59 4.07
CA ALA A 217 7.19 -10.96 3.64
C ALA A 217 8.51 -11.31 2.92
N GLU A 218 9.00 -10.43 2.05
CA GLU A 218 10.32 -10.55 1.40
C GLU A 218 11.45 -10.48 2.43
N ASP A 219 11.40 -9.52 3.36
CA ASP A 219 12.39 -9.39 4.45
C ASP A 219 12.41 -10.65 5.33
N ALA A 220 11.25 -11.28 5.58
CA ALA A 220 11.14 -12.52 6.34
C ALA A 220 11.82 -13.69 5.61
N GLN A 221 11.53 -13.85 4.32
CA GLN A 221 12.14 -14.88 3.48
C GLN A 221 13.66 -14.70 3.38
N ASN A 222 14.12 -13.47 3.19
CA ASN A 222 15.55 -13.14 3.12
C ASN A 222 16.27 -13.39 4.45
N ALA A 223 15.57 -13.20 5.58
CA ALA A 223 16.09 -13.50 6.91
C ALA A 223 15.96 -14.98 7.31
N GLY A 224 15.41 -15.84 6.45
CA GLY A 224 15.20 -17.27 6.75
C GLY A 224 14.14 -17.54 7.82
N LYS A 225 13.24 -16.58 8.06
CA LYS A 225 12.10 -16.73 8.99
C LYS A 225 11.01 -17.58 8.34
N GLU A 226 10.23 -18.30 9.14
CA GLU A 226 9.05 -18.99 8.65
C GLU A 226 7.99 -17.96 8.23
N LEU A 227 7.52 -18.01 6.97
CA LEU A 227 6.48 -17.11 6.47
C LEU A 227 5.14 -17.85 6.37
N LEU A 228 4.12 -17.33 7.05
CA LEU A 228 2.77 -17.89 7.10
C LEU A 228 1.71 -16.88 6.67
N GLY A 229 0.55 -17.36 6.25
CA GLY A 229 -0.62 -16.56 5.89
C GLY A 229 -1.82 -16.92 6.76
N LEU A 230 -2.60 -15.92 7.19
CA LEU A 230 -3.87 -16.15 7.90
C LEU A 230 -5.03 -16.44 6.96
N GLU A 231 -4.94 -16.01 5.71
CA GLU A 231 -5.99 -16.08 4.70
C GLU A 231 -5.39 -16.36 3.31
N THR A 232 -6.25 -16.81 2.41
CA THR A 232 -5.97 -16.90 0.97
C THR A 232 -6.51 -15.67 0.25
N ALA A 233 -5.95 -15.36 -0.91
CA ALA A 233 -6.48 -14.29 -1.73
C ALA A 233 -7.95 -14.53 -2.13
N VAL A 234 -8.34 -15.78 -2.37
CA VAL A 234 -9.73 -16.14 -2.72
C VAL A 234 -10.69 -15.78 -1.59
N GLU A 235 -10.32 -16.01 -0.33
CA GLU A 235 -11.17 -15.65 0.82
C GLU A 235 -11.40 -14.14 0.92
N GLN A 236 -10.36 -13.33 0.68
CA GLN A 236 -10.49 -11.87 0.66
C GLN A 236 -11.39 -11.39 -0.49
N LEU A 237 -11.29 -12.05 -1.64
CA LEU A 237 -12.12 -11.76 -2.81
C LEU A 237 -13.58 -12.19 -2.63
N ASP A 238 -13.82 -13.35 -2.02
CA ASP A 238 -15.17 -13.81 -1.66
C ASP A 238 -15.81 -12.85 -0.64
N ALA A 239 -15.05 -12.35 0.34
CA ALA A 239 -15.54 -11.36 1.31
C ALA A 239 -16.00 -10.06 0.62
N MET A 240 -15.18 -9.51 -0.27
CA MET A 240 -15.55 -8.32 -1.06
C MET A 240 -16.75 -8.60 -1.97
N ALA A 241 -16.74 -9.71 -2.70
CA ALA A 241 -17.82 -10.06 -3.62
C ALA A 241 -19.14 -10.43 -2.91
N SER A 242 -19.13 -10.68 -1.59
CA SER A 242 -20.32 -10.96 -0.80
C SER A 242 -21.18 -9.71 -0.53
N LEU A 243 -20.59 -8.52 -0.66
CA LEU A 243 -21.31 -7.26 -0.49
C LEU A 243 -22.36 -7.06 -1.61
N PRO A 244 -23.51 -6.44 -1.31
CA PRO A 244 -24.56 -6.21 -2.30
C PRO A 244 -24.06 -5.44 -3.53
N MET A 245 -24.50 -5.82 -4.74
CA MET A 245 -24.06 -5.16 -5.97
C MET A 245 -24.34 -3.65 -5.95
N GLU A 246 -25.49 -3.23 -5.44
CA GLU A 246 -25.85 -1.80 -5.38
C GLU A 246 -24.93 -0.98 -4.49
N MET A 247 -24.33 -1.62 -3.49
CA MET A 247 -23.31 -0.98 -2.66
C MET A 247 -22.02 -0.77 -3.45
N HIS A 248 -21.60 -1.76 -4.24
CA HIS A 248 -20.45 -1.61 -5.13
C HIS A 248 -20.68 -0.51 -6.17
N VAL A 249 -21.90 -0.42 -6.73
CA VAL A 249 -22.27 0.63 -7.69
C VAL A 249 -22.19 2.01 -7.04
N ARG A 250 -22.85 2.22 -5.89
CA ARG A 250 -22.79 3.49 -5.16
C ARG A 250 -21.35 3.86 -4.81
N GLY A 251 -20.58 2.92 -4.26
CA GLY A 251 -19.18 3.15 -3.92
C GLY A 251 -18.32 3.54 -5.13
N LEU A 252 -18.61 2.99 -6.32
CA LEU A 252 -17.92 3.38 -7.56
C LEU A 252 -18.27 4.81 -7.95
N VAL A 253 -19.55 5.16 -7.93
CA VAL A 253 -20.03 6.52 -8.26
C VAL A 253 -19.42 7.54 -7.28
N GLU A 254 -19.46 7.26 -5.99
CA GLU A 254 -18.88 8.11 -4.94
C GLU A 254 -17.36 8.27 -5.10
N THR A 255 -16.64 7.16 -5.32
CA THR A 255 -15.18 7.19 -5.51
C THR A 255 -14.78 8.03 -6.73
N LEU A 256 -15.53 7.91 -7.83
CA LEU A 256 -15.27 8.69 -9.04
C LEU A 256 -15.63 10.16 -8.87
N ALA A 257 -16.69 10.46 -8.11
CA ALA A 257 -17.12 11.82 -7.80
C ALA A 257 -16.11 12.58 -6.92
N LEU A 258 -15.34 11.88 -6.06
CA LEU A 258 -14.28 12.49 -5.27
C LEU A 258 -13.18 13.13 -6.14
N GLY A 259 -12.91 12.58 -7.32
CA GLY A 259 -11.90 13.13 -8.24
C GLY A 259 -10.53 13.28 -7.56
N ASP A 260 -10.02 14.51 -7.52
CA ASP A 260 -8.75 14.85 -6.87
C ASP A 260 -8.82 14.75 -5.33
N GLY A 261 -10.00 14.85 -4.71
CA GLY A 261 -10.18 14.73 -3.26
C GLY A 261 -9.85 13.34 -2.70
N LEU A 262 -9.77 12.32 -3.56
CA LEU A 262 -9.26 11.00 -3.19
C LEU A 262 -7.83 11.07 -2.65
N ASN A 263 -7.00 11.97 -3.21
CA ASN A 263 -5.63 12.19 -2.75
C ASN A 263 -5.60 12.74 -1.32
N ASP A 264 -6.52 13.64 -0.99
CA ASP A 264 -6.64 14.24 0.35
C ASP A 264 -7.10 13.19 1.38
N VAL A 265 -8.05 12.33 0.99
CA VAL A 265 -8.46 11.18 1.80
C VAL A 265 -7.26 10.28 2.07
N MET A 266 -6.50 9.89 1.04
CA MET A 266 -5.35 8.99 1.18
C MET A 266 -4.22 9.61 2.01
N GLU A 267 -3.90 10.89 1.82
CA GLU A 267 -2.90 11.61 2.64
C GLU A 267 -3.33 11.66 4.12
N THR A 268 -4.60 11.94 4.36
CA THR A 268 -5.14 11.93 5.72
C THR A 268 -5.07 10.53 6.33
N MET A 269 -5.33 9.50 5.53
CA MET A 269 -5.27 8.13 6.00
C MET A 269 -3.84 7.70 6.36
N VAL A 270 -2.85 8.06 5.54
CA VAL A 270 -1.44 7.81 5.84
C VAL A 270 -1.00 8.58 7.08
N SER A 271 -1.44 9.82 7.26
CA SER A 271 -1.15 10.63 8.46
C SER A 271 -1.69 9.97 9.73
N LEU A 272 -2.97 9.57 9.73
CA LEU A 272 -3.58 8.86 10.85
C LEU A 272 -2.88 7.53 11.15
N TYR A 273 -2.51 6.77 10.12
CA TYR A 273 -1.73 5.55 10.28
C TYR A 273 -0.38 5.81 10.93
N ALA A 274 0.38 6.81 10.44
CA ALA A 274 1.71 7.14 10.95
C ALA A 274 1.68 7.57 12.43
N GLU A 275 0.59 8.20 12.86
CA GLU A 275 0.34 8.59 14.26
C GLU A 275 -0.28 7.44 15.09
N GLY A 276 -0.65 6.33 14.43
CA GLY A 276 -1.29 5.18 15.04
C GLY A 276 -2.76 5.41 15.42
N GLU A 277 -3.41 6.46 14.93
CA GLU A 277 -4.79 6.87 15.27
C GLU A 277 -5.85 6.20 14.39
N THR A 278 -5.78 4.87 14.25
CA THR A 278 -6.64 4.11 13.32
C THR A 278 -8.13 4.15 13.69
N GLY A 279 -8.46 4.41 14.96
CA GLY A 279 -9.83 4.62 15.43
C GLY A 279 -10.51 5.84 14.77
N MET A 280 -9.75 6.78 14.21
CA MET A 280 -10.29 7.94 13.51
C MET A 280 -10.69 7.67 12.05
N PHE A 281 -10.30 6.54 11.45
CA PHE A 281 -10.59 6.25 10.04
C PHE A 281 -12.09 6.30 9.70
N TRP A 282 -12.91 5.49 10.39
CA TRP A 282 -14.33 5.42 10.09
C TRP A 282 -15.10 6.71 10.46
N PRO A 283 -14.88 7.33 11.63
CA PRO A 283 -15.50 8.62 11.94
C PRO A 283 -15.12 9.73 10.95
N LEU A 284 -13.86 9.80 10.53
CA LEU A 284 -13.41 10.80 9.55
C LEU A 284 -14.09 10.59 8.20
N ILE A 285 -14.09 9.36 7.68
CA ILE A 285 -14.69 9.05 6.37
C ILE A 285 -16.16 9.50 6.33
N ARG A 286 -16.94 9.24 7.40
CA ARG A 286 -18.35 9.66 7.48
C ARG A 286 -18.55 11.18 7.44
N VAL A 287 -17.57 11.95 7.90
CA VAL A 287 -17.62 13.43 7.89
C VAL A 287 -17.08 14.00 6.58
N ALA A 288 -15.98 13.45 6.09
CA ALA A 288 -15.29 13.91 4.89
C ALA A 288 -16.02 13.51 3.60
N ILE A 289 -16.73 12.39 3.62
CA ILE A 289 -17.51 11.88 2.48
C ILE A 289 -18.96 11.78 2.95
N PRO A 290 -19.78 12.83 2.71
CA PRO A 290 -21.18 12.80 3.07
C PRO A 290 -21.87 11.64 2.36
N GLU A 291 -22.43 10.71 3.13
CA GLU A 291 -23.21 9.61 2.58
C GLU A 291 -24.35 10.15 1.70
N GLN A 292 -24.42 9.68 0.46
CA GLN A 292 -25.57 9.96 -0.39
C GLN A 292 -26.82 9.33 0.23
N GLN A 293 -28.00 9.89 -0.08
CA GLN A 293 -29.27 9.32 0.40
C GLN A 293 -29.36 7.83 0.03
N GLY A 294 -29.39 6.95 1.04
CA GLY A 294 -29.42 5.49 0.87
C GLY A 294 -28.11 4.75 1.18
N ALA A 295 -27.00 5.47 1.46
CA ALA A 295 -25.70 4.89 1.79
C ALA A 295 -25.45 4.70 3.31
N SER A 296 -26.40 5.06 4.18
CA SER A 296 -26.21 5.17 5.63
C SER A 296 -26.03 3.87 6.43
N GLY A 297 -25.72 2.78 5.75
CA GLY A 297 -25.30 1.51 6.34
C GLY A 297 -24.16 0.86 5.57
N ASP A 298 -23.65 1.50 4.52
CA ASP A 298 -22.69 0.89 3.62
C ASP A 298 -21.33 0.75 4.32
N TYR A 299 -20.80 1.79 4.96
CA TYR A 299 -19.56 1.67 5.74
C TYR A 299 -19.64 0.59 6.83
N ALA A 300 -20.78 0.47 7.51
CA ALA A 300 -20.99 -0.56 8.53
C ALA A 300 -21.08 -1.97 7.92
N ALA A 301 -21.67 -2.12 6.73
CA ALA A 301 -21.70 -3.41 6.01
C ALA A 301 -20.30 -3.79 5.50
N PHE A 302 -19.55 -2.82 5.00
CA PHE A 302 -18.17 -3.00 4.57
C PHE A 302 -17.29 -3.43 5.74
N ASP A 303 -17.33 -2.70 6.86
CA ASP A 303 -16.59 -3.03 8.08
C ASP A 303 -16.94 -4.45 8.58
N ARG A 304 -18.22 -4.82 8.58
CA ARG A 304 -18.63 -6.18 8.94
C ARG A 304 -18.03 -7.25 8.02
N ALA A 305 -18.09 -7.07 6.71
CA ALA A 305 -17.63 -8.08 5.75
C ALA A 305 -16.10 -8.13 5.61
N MET A 306 -15.47 -6.96 5.51
CA MET A 306 -14.05 -6.81 5.19
C MET A 306 -13.13 -6.74 6.40
N VAL A 307 -13.67 -6.49 7.59
CA VAL A 307 -12.88 -6.41 8.82
C VAL A 307 -13.35 -7.47 9.81
N LYS A 308 -14.57 -7.35 10.33
CA LYS A 308 -15.03 -8.15 11.49
C LYS A 308 -15.18 -9.64 11.19
N ALA A 309 -15.80 -10.01 10.07
CA ALA A 309 -15.93 -11.41 9.68
C ALA A 309 -14.55 -12.07 9.46
N ARG A 310 -13.63 -11.32 8.86
CA ARG A 310 -12.24 -11.77 8.62
C ARG A 310 -11.44 -11.86 9.92
N ASN A 311 -11.66 -10.96 10.88
CA ASN A 311 -11.04 -11.02 12.20
C ASN A 311 -11.32 -12.34 12.93
N GLY A 312 -12.53 -12.88 12.80
CA GLY A 312 -12.86 -14.20 13.37
C GLY A 312 -11.97 -15.31 12.81
N THR A 313 -11.85 -15.38 11.48
CA THR A 313 -10.99 -16.35 10.78
C THR A 313 -9.51 -16.15 11.12
N MET A 314 -9.04 -14.90 11.09
CA MET A 314 -7.66 -14.55 11.41
C MET A 314 -7.31 -14.90 12.86
N ALA A 315 -8.17 -14.60 13.82
CA ALA A 315 -7.97 -14.94 15.23
C ALA A 315 -7.90 -16.46 15.42
N GLU A 316 -8.82 -17.22 14.83
CA GLU A 316 -8.81 -18.69 14.88
C GLU A 316 -7.48 -19.26 14.38
N ARG A 317 -7.02 -18.80 13.21
CA ARG A 317 -5.79 -19.29 12.56
C ARG A 317 -4.51 -18.78 13.22
N ALA A 318 -4.55 -17.63 13.88
CA ALA A 318 -3.43 -17.12 14.65
C ALA A 318 -3.18 -17.93 15.92
N ARG A 319 -4.21 -18.54 16.55
CA ARG A 319 -4.09 -19.30 17.80
C ARG A 319 -2.97 -20.34 17.82
N PRO A 320 -2.89 -21.32 16.88
CA PRO A 320 -1.81 -22.30 16.91
C PRO A 320 -0.43 -21.65 16.85
N ILE A 321 -0.27 -20.61 16.01
CA ILE A 321 0.99 -19.88 15.86
C ILE A 321 1.36 -19.13 17.15
N LEU A 322 0.38 -18.47 17.77
CA LEU A 322 0.56 -17.76 19.04
C LEU A 322 0.84 -18.71 20.23
N ASN A 323 0.35 -19.96 20.18
CA ASN A 323 0.67 -20.97 21.18
C ASN A 323 2.10 -21.52 21.04
N GLU A 324 2.68 -21.48 19.84
CA GLU A 324 4.10 -21.76 19.63
C GLU A 324 4.98 -20.58 20.07
N GLY A 325 4.46 -19.35 19.93
CA GLY A 325 5.12 -18.12 20.35
C GLY A 325 6.15 -17.61 19.34
N ASN A 326 6.85 -16.54 19.71
CA ASN A 326 7.92 -15.93 18.92
C ASN A 326 7.54 -15.58 17.47
N ALA A 327 6.30 -15.11 17.26
CA ALA A 327 5.78 -14.73 15.96
C ALA A 327 5.59 -13.20 15.85
N PHE A 328 5.82 -12.66 14.66
CA PHE A 328 5.41 -11.31 14.28
C PHE A 328 4.26 -11.41 13.29
N ILE A 329 3.04 -11.09 13.74
CA ILE A 329 1.81 -11.14 12.96
C ILE A 329 1.51 -9.74 12.44
N ALA A 330 1.48 -9.57 11.12
CA ALA A 330 1.22 -8.32 10.43
C ALA A 330 -0.10 -8.41 9.67
N VAL A 331 -1.04 -7.53 10.00
CA VAL A 331 -2.39 -7.46 9.42
C VAL A 331 -2.78 -6.00 9.23
N GLY A 332 -3.69 -5.71 8.30
CA GLY A 332 -4.18 -4.36 8.06
C GLY A 332 -4.64 -3.71 9.36
N ALA A 333 -4.27 -2.45 9.58
CA ALA A 333 -4.41 -1.80 10.88
C ALA A 333 -5.88 -1.64 11.33
N LEU A 334 -6.84 -1.70 10.39
CA LEU A 334 -8.27 -1.74 10.67
C LEU A 334 -8.73 -3.04 11.33
N HIS A 335 -7.97 -4.13 11.23
CA HIS A 335 -8.26 -5.39 11.91
C HIS A 335 -7.98 -5.33 13.42
N LEU A 336 -7.25 -4.31 13.91
CA LEU A 336 -6.85 -4.21 15.31
C LEU A 336 -7.94 -3.69 16.26
N PRO A 337 -8.56 -2.51 16.01
CA PRO A 337 -9.43 -1.86 16.98
C PRO A 337 -10.85 -2.43 17.02
N GLY A 338 -11.61 -2.04 18.04
CA GLY A 338 -13.02 -2.39 18.21
C GLY A 338 -13.26 -3.64 19.05
N GLU A 339 -14.51 -3.84 19.47
CA GLU A 339 -14.95 -5.01 20.25
C GLU A 339 -14.78 -6.33 19.50
N GLU A 340 -14.85 -6.28 18.17
CA GLU A 340 -14.62 -7.41 17.26
C GLU A 340 -13.24 -7.31 16.57
N GLY A 341 -12.36 -6.45 17.09
CA GLY A 341 -10.97 -6.31 16.66
C GLY A 341 -10.11 -7.48 17.15
N LEU A 342 -9.03 -7.79 16.44
CA LEU A 342 -8.12 -8.88 16.79
C LEU A 342 -7.57 -8.77 18.21
N ILE A 343 -7.38 -7.56 18.72
CA ILE A 343 -6.90 -7.36 20.09
C ILE A 343 -7.90 -7.92 21.11
N GLU A 344 -9.18 -7.59 20.96
CA GLU A 344 -10.23 -8.07 21.87
C GLU A 344 -10.52 -9.56 21.67
N LEU A 345 -10.50 -10.04 20.42
CA LEU A 345 -10.67 -11.47 20.12
C LEU A 345 -9.55 -12.31 20.76
N LEU A 346 -8.30 -11.87 20.68
CA LEU A 346 -7.18 -12.57 21.32
C LEU A 346 -7.24 -12.47 22.85
N ARG A 347 -7.70 -11.35 23.42
CA ARG A 347 -7.96 -11.25 24.87
C ARG A 347 -9.03 -12.23 25.32
N ALA A 348 -10.13 -12.34 24.57
CA ALA A 348 -11.20 -13.31 24.82
C ALA A 348 -10.70 -14.76 24.74
N ASP A 349 -9.66 -15.02 23.95
CA ASP A 349 -9.00 -16.32 23.81
C ASP A 349 -7.95 -16.63 24.90
N GLY A 350 -7.81 -15.74 25.89
CA GLY A 350 -6.94 -15.95 27.04
C GLY A 350 -5.49 -15.49 26.84
N TYR A 351 -5.20 -14.74 25.77
CA TYR A 351 -3.92 -14.07 25.62
C TYR A 351 -3.89 -12.73 26.38
N THR A 352 -2.74 -12.38 26.92
CA THR A 352 -2.50 -11.00 27.39
C THR A 352 -2.04 -10.17 26.20
N VAL A 353 -2.78 -9.12 25.85
CA VAL A 353 -2.45 -8.25 24.71
C VAL A 353 -2.27 -6.82 25.19
N GLU A 354 -1.05 -6.28 25.05
CA GLU A 354 -0.65 -4.98 25.59
C GLU A 354 -0.06 -4.10 24.48
N GLY A 355 -0.48 -2.83 24.42
CA GLY A 355 0.07 -1.89 23.45
C GLY A 355 1.53 -1.57 23.73
N VAL A 356 2.35 -1.57 22.69
CA VAL A 356 3.76 -1.15 22.73
C VAL A 356 3.81 0.30 22.25
N ARG A 357 4.43 1.17 23.04
CA ARG A 357 4.45 2.62 22.82
C ARG A 357 5.81 3.12 22.41
#